data_AF-A0A2D6X2V3-F1
#
_entry.id   AF-A0A2D6X2V3-F1
#
_cell.length_a   1.000
_cell.length_b   1.000
_cell.length_c   1.000
_cell.angle_alpha   90.00
_cell.angle_beta   90.00
_cell.angle_gamma   90.00
#
_symmetry.space_group_name_H-M   'P 1'
#
loop_
_entity.id
_entity.type
_entity.pdbx_description
1 polymer ?
#
loop_
_entity_poly.entity_id
_entity_poly.type
_entity_poly.pdbx_seq_one_letter_code
_entity_poly.pdbx_strand_id
1 'polypeptide(L)'
;MIAKEELGYDILLEARKEDVDYYFELLKRKGWFDFVDDFVLPEWREEGVRIDKELNYSRTIQVDSIKCENTLNILGQLKGFEKWN
;
A
#
# COMPACT_ATOMS: atom_id res chain seq x y z
N MET A 1 -9.45 -3.37 9.05
CA MET A 1 -8.90 -2.17 8.37
C MET A 1 -9.76 -1.80 7.17
N ILE A 2 -10.12 -0.53 7.00
CA ILE A 2 -11.05 -0.05 5.94
C ILE A 2 -10.68 -0.56 4.54
N ALA A 3 -9.40 -0.49 4.15
CA ALA A 3 -8.99 -0.95 2.82
C ALA A 3 -9.31 -2.45 2.57
N LYS A 4 -9.13 -3.29 3.59
CA LYS A 4 -9.38 -4.73 3.49
C LYS A 4 -10.85 -5.10 3.72
N GLU A 5 -11.46 -4.53 4.76
CA GLU A 5 -12.82 -4.88 5.20
C GLU A 5 -13.91 -4.20 4.39
N GLU A 6 -13.71 -2.94 3.97
CA GLU A 6 -14.72 -2.19 3.23
C GLU A 6 -14.45 -2.19 1.73
N LEU A 7 -13.19 -2.17 1.29
CA LEU A 7 -12.82 -1.98 -0.12
C LEU A 7 -12.26 -3.25 -0.78
N GLY A 8 -12.11 -4.34 -0.04
CA GLY A 8 -11.65 -5.63 -0.56
C GLY A 8 -10.21 -5.63 -1.11
N TYR A 9 -9.35 -4.69 -0.68
CA TYR A 9 -7.93 -4.70 -1.04
C TYR A 9 -7.12 -5.58 -0.09
N ASP A 10 -6.21 -6.36 -0.67
CA ASP A 10 -5.04 -6.88 0.04
C ASP A 10 -3.99 -5.78 0.15
N ILE A 11 -3.27 -5.74 1.27
CA ILE A 11 -2.32 -4.68 1.58
C ILE A 11 -0.92 -5.26 1.47
N LEU A 12 -0.26 -4.90 0.38
CA LEU A 12 1.03 -5.43 -0.01
C LEU A 12 2.12 -4.37 0.19
N LEU A 13 3.26 -4.76 0.72
CA LEU A 13 4.43 -3.90 0.84
C LEU A 13 5.37 -4.16 -0.34
N GLU A 14 5.43 -3.23 -1.28
CA GLU A 14 6.40 -3.28 -2.38
C GLU A 14 7.79 -2.91 -1.85
N ALA A 15 8.77 -3.79 -2.04
CA ALA A 15 10.15 -3.58 -1.63
C ALA A 15 11.12 -4.14 -2.67
N ARG A 16 12.30 -3.53 -2.79
CA ARG A 16 13.40 -4.14 -3.56
C ARG A 16 13.84 -5.42 -2.88
N LYS A 17 14.31 -6.39 -3.66
CA LYS A 17 14.70 -7.72 -3.18
C LYS A 17 15.70 -7.66 -2.02
N GLU A 18 16.67 -6.75 -2.09
CA GLU A 18 17.68 -6.53 -1.05
C GLU A 18 17.14 -5.94 0.25
N ASP A 19 15.96 -5.29 0.22
CA ASP A 19 15.36 -4.60 1.36
C ASP A 19 14.27 -5.44 2.06
N VAL A 20 13.84 -6.57 1.47
CA VAL A 20 12.73 -7.41 2.01
C VAL A 20 13.01 -7.85 3.44
N ASP A 21 14.21 -8.40 3.71
CA ASP A 21 14.58 -8.87 5.06
C ASP A 21 14.55 -7.74 6.10
N TYR A 22 14.99 -6.54 5.70
CA TYR A 22 14.96 -5.35 6.55
C TYR A 22 13.53 -5.00 6.96
N TYR A 23 12.62 -4.93 5.98
CA TYR A 23 11.22 -4.60 6.24
C TYR A 23 10.49 -5.71 6.99
N PHE A 24 10.81 -6.98 6.72
CA PHE A 24 10.27 -8.12 7.45
C PHE A 24 10.58 -8.00 8.96
N GLU A 25 11.85 -7.78 9.31
CA GLU A 25 12.25 -7.62 10.72
C GLU A 25 11.67 -6.35 11.35
N LEU A 26 11.50 -5.26 10.58
CA LEU A 26 10.82 -4.06 11.03
C LEU A 26 9.35 -4.32 11.38
N LEU A 27 8.58 -4.93 10.47
CA LEU A 27 7.17 -5.28 10.67
C LEU A 27 7.01 -6.23 11.86
N LYS A 28 7.88 -7.25 11.95
CA LYS A 28 7.91 -8.22 13.05
C LYS A 28 8.09 -7.55 14.40
N ARG A 29 9.12 -6.70 14.51
CA ARG A 29 9.43 -5.98 15.77
C ARG A 29 8.31 -5.04 16.20
N LYS A 30 7.55 -4.51 15.23
CA LYS A 30 6.45 -3.58 15.49
C LYS A 30 5.09 -4.25 15.65
N GLY A 31 4.98 -5.55 15.37
CA GLY A 31 3.69 -6.25 15.35
C GLY A 31 2.78 -5.76 14.23
N TRP A 32 3.33 -5.31 13.10
CA TRP A 32 2.56 -4.70 12.00
C TRP A 32 2.09 -5.69 10.93
N PHE A 33 2.38 -6.98 11.09
CA PHE A 33 1.85 -8.02 10.20
C PHE A 33 0.33 -8.18 10.28
N ASP A 34 -0.32 -7.62 11.30
CA ASP A 34 -1.78 -7.52 11.34
C ASP A 34 -2.34 -6.58 10.25
N PHE A 35 -1.47 -5.77 9.62
CA PHE A 35 -1.85 -4.75 8.63
C PHE A 35 -1.22 -4.94 7.25
N VAL A 36 -0.26 -5.85 7.09
CA VAL A 36 0.43 -6.13 5.82
C VAL A 36 0.24 -7.61 5.52
N ASP A 37 -0.37 -7.90 4.38
CA ASP A 37 -0.71 -9.25 3.95
C ASP A 37 0.48 -9.99 3.36
N ASP A 38 1.28 -9.32 2.52
CA ASP A 38 2.51 -9.90 1.95
C ASP A 38 3.48 -8.82 1.43
N PHE A 39 4.66 -9.27 1.03
CA PHE A 39 5.65 -8.51 0.29
C PHE A 39 5.56 -8.79 -1.20
N VAL A 40 5.79 -7.74 -2.00
CA VAL A 40 5.87 -7.88 -3.46
C VAL A 40 7.10 -7.18 -3.99
N LEU A 41 7.64 -7.71 -5.08
CA LEU A 41 8.75 -7.09 -5.78
C LEU A 41 8.22 -6.23 -6.93
N PRO A 42 8.86 -5.08 -7.25
CA PRO A 42 8.43 -4.22 -8.35
C PRO A 42 8.31 -4.97 -9.69
N GLU A 43 9.17 -5.95 -9.94
CA GLU A 43 9.14 -6.78 -11.15
C GLU A 43 7.91 -7.69 -11.28
N TRP A 44 7.18 -7.97 -10.19
CA TRP A 44 5.98 -8.80 -10.22
C TRP A 44 4.78 -8.06 -10.82
N ARG A 45 4.82 -6.72 -10.82
CA ARG A 45 3.82 -5.85 -11.45
C ARG A 45 2.38 -6.14 -11.01
N GLU A 46 2.20 -6.36 -9.72
CA GLU A 46 0.88 -6.55 -9.14
C GLU A 46 -0.08 -5.41 -9.52
N GLU A 47 -1.31 -5.78 -9.85
CA GLU A 47 -2.36 -4.85 -10.20
C GLU A 47 -3.09 -4.35 -8.95
N GLY A 48 -3.37 -3.05 -8.89
CA GLY A 48 -4.10 -2.45 -7.78
C GLY A 48 -3.98 -0.94 -7.77
N VAL A 49 -4.15 -0.34 -6.60
CA VAL A 49 -3.85 1.08 -6.37
C VAL A 49 -2.50 1.18 -5.65
N ARG A 50 -1.60 2.00 -6.19
CA ARG A 50 -0.31 2.27 -5.56
C ARG A 50 -0.37 3.55 -4.73
N ILE A 51 0.27 3.55 -3.57
CA ILE A 51 0.53 4.76 -2.80
C ILE A 51 2.02 5.01 -2.89
N ASP A 52 2.42 6.07 -3.60
CA ASP A 52 3.83 6.30 -3.96
C ASP A 52 4.13 7.80 -3.96
N LYS A 53 5.40 8.17 -4.00
CA LYS A 53 5.87 9.56 -4.09
C LYS A 53 5.87 10.08 -5.53
N GLU A 54 5.82 9.18 -6.51
CA GLU A 54 5.93 9.47 -7.94
C GLU A 54 4.77 8.84 -8.71
N LEU A 55 4.36 9.45 -9.83
CA LEU A 55 3.28 8.93 -10.68
C LEU A 55 3.79 7.86 -11.65
N ASN A 56 4.30 6.76 -11.09
CA ASN A 56 4.94 5.67 -11.85
C ASN A 56 3.96 4.62 -12.39
N TYR A 57 2.69 4.68 -11.98
CA TYR A 57 1.63 3.78 -12.41
C TYR A 57 0.29 4.52 -12.56
N SER A 58 -0.58 4.04 -13.46
CA SER A 58 -1.84 4.73 -13.81
C SER A 58 -2.79 4.94 -12.63
N ARG A 59 -2.86 3.99 -11.69
CA ARG A 59 -3.66 4.07 -10.46
C ARG A 59 -2.76 4.37 -9.26
N THR A 60 -2.10 5.52 -9.26
CA THR A 60 -1.23 5.95 -8.15
C THR A 60 -1.84 7.11 -7.37
N ILE A 61 -1.90 6.97 -6.05
CA ILE A 61 -2.16 8.05 -5.09
C ILE A 61 -0.81 8.63 -4.69
N GLN A 62 -0.49 9.81 -5.23
CA GLN A 62 0.80 10.45 -4.98
C GLN A 62 0.82 11.15 -3.61
N VAL A 63 1.66 10.70 -2.68
CA VAL A 63 1.88 11.32 -1.36
C VAL A 63 3.32 11.17 -0.88
N ASP A 64 3.87 12.17 -0.20
CA ASP A 64 5.23 12.10 0.35
C ASP A 64 5.38 11.09 1.49
N SER A 65 4.30 10.88 2.26
CA SER A 65 4.25 9.96 3.39
C SER A 65 2.81 9.73 3.83
N ILE A 66 2.53 8.57 4.42
CA ILE A 66 1.25 8.29 5.06
C ILE A 66 1.30 8.86 6.48
N LYS A 67 0.37 9.75 6.81
CA LYS A 67 0.25 10.38 8.13
C LYS A 67 -1.22 10.45 8.55
N CYS A 68 -1.45 10.71 9.84
CA CYS A 68 -2.81 10.86 10.36
C CYS A 68 -3.59 11.97 9.62
N GLU A 69 -2.93 13.07 9.28
CA GLU A 69 -3.56 14.25 8.66
C GLU A 69 -4.04 14.00 7.23
N ASN A 70 -3.40 13.08 6.49
CA ASN A 70 -3.74 12.80 5.10
C ASN A 70 -4.47 11.46 4.88
N THR A 71 -4.67 10.67 5.95
CA THR A 71 -5.33 9.37 5.87
C THR A 71 -6.72 9.45 5.23
N LEU A 72 -7.55 10.45 5.63
CA LEU A 72 -8.89 10.62 5.05
C LEU A 72 -8.85 10.97 3.56
N ASN A 73 -7.86 11.75 3.14
CA ASN A 73 -7.67 12.08 1.73
C ASN A 73 -7.27 10.85 0.90
N ILE A 74 -6.35 10.04 1.42
CA ILE A 74 -5.93 8.77 0.78
C ILE A 74 -7.13 7.82 0.66
N LEU A 75 -7.92 7.66 1.73
CA LEU A 75 -9.13 6.82 1.71
C LEU A 75 -10.18 7.33 0.72
N GLY A 76 -10.37 8.65 0.60
CA GLY A 76 -11.27 9.24 -0.39
C GLY A 76 -10.86 8.91 -1.82
N GLN A 77 -9.56 8.95 -2.12
CA GLN A 77 -9.03 8.58 -3.43
C GLN A 77 -9.14 7.07 -3.70
N LEU A 78 -8.85 6.21 -2.72
CA LEU A 78 -9.03 4.75 -2.83
C LEU A 78 -10.48 4.39 -3.18
N LYS A 79 -11.46 5.00 -2.49
CA LYS A 79 -12.90 4.84 -2.79
C LYS A 79 -13.28 5.36 -4.17
N GLY A 80 -12.52 6.32 -4.70
CA GLY A 80 -12.67 6.82 -6.07
C GLY A 80 -12.30 5.79 -7.13
N PHE A 81 -11.21 5.04 -6.93
CA PHE A 81 -10.75 4.00 -7.86
C PHE A 81 -11.66 2.77 -7.87
N GLU A 82 -12.23 2.39 -6.73
CA GLU A 82 -13.16 1.25 -6.64
C GLU A 82 -14.38 1.43 -7.55
N LYS A 83 -14.94 2.65 -7.62
CA LYS A 83 -16.15 2.95 -8.42
C LYS A 83 -15.93 2.91 -9.94
N TRP A 84 -14.69 2.73 -10.40
CA TRP A 84 -14.34 2.67 -11.83
C TRP A 84 -14.21 1.23 -12.35
N ASN A 85 -14.26 0.23 -11.47
CA ASN A 85 -14.37 -1.19 -11.82
C ASN A 85 -15.83 -1.64 -11.84
#